data_AF-A0A953RQS0-F1
#
_entry.id   AF-A0A953RQS0-F1
#
_cell.length_a   1.000
_cell.length_b   1.000
_cell.length_c   1.000
_cell.angle_alpha   90.00
_cell.angle_beta   90.00
_cell.angle_gamma   90.00
#
_symmetry.space_group_name_H-M   'P 1'
#
loop_
_entity.id
_entity.type
_entity.pdbx_description
1 polymer ?
#
loop_
_entity_poly.entity_id
_entity_poly.type
_entity_poly.pdbx_seq_one_letter_code
_entity_poly.pdbx_strand_id
1 'polypeptide(L)'
;MKRYTATALGLFLFFALQAFAQEHYTEGPVWQVTLIRVVPTKMDAYLTTLRANTKTIYDEMKKENLILDYKVFLNTTKHDPQDWDIAIGVQYKNFGALDGLTAKGETIRDKILGSKQAAQQLGEKRVEMREIVSTMILREVTLK
;
A
#
# COMPACT_ATOMS: atom_id res chain seq x y z
N MET A 1 -16.19 -55.26 8.66
CA MET A 1 -16.05 -54.05 7.81
C MET A 1 -16.65 -52.77 8.42
N LYS A 2 -17.81 -52.78 9.10
CA LYS A 2 -18.42 -51.56 9.69
C LYS A 2 -17.67 -50.87 10.85
N ARG A 3 -16.76 -51.56 11.54
CA ARG A 3 -16.04 -51.02 12.72
C ARG A 3 -14.88 -50.09 12.33
N TYR A 4 -14.21 -50.35 11.22
CA TYR A 4 -13.07 -49.56 10.73
C TYR A 4 -13.49 -48.25 10.03
N THR A 5 -14.70 -48.21 9.47
CA THR A 5 -15.27 -46.99 8.87
C THR A 5 -15.65 -45.95 9.91
N ALA A 6 -16.08 -46.35 11.10
CA ALA A 6 -16.39 -45.43 12.20
C ALA A 6 -15.13 -44.80 12.81
N THR A 7 -14.03 -45.55 12.88
CA THR A 7 -12.74 -45.05 13.38
C THR A 7 -12.08 -44.08 12.40
N ALA A 8 -12.16 -44.34 11.10
CA ALA A 8 -11.64 -43.45 10.07
C ALA A 8 -12.38 -42.10 10.00
N LEU A 9 -13.71 -42.10 10.22
CA LEU A 9 -14.51 -40.87 10.28
C LEU A 9 -14.20 -40.03 11.53
N GLY A 10 -13.99 -40.69 12.68
CA GLY A 10 -13.59 -40.03 13.92
C GLY A 10 -12.21 -39.37 13.86
N LEU A 11 -11.25 -40.02 13.19
CA LEU A 11 -9.92 -39.44 12.94
C LEU A 11 -9.96 -38.24 11.99
N PHE A 12 -10.82 -38.27 10.96
CA PHE A 12 -11.02 -37.13 10.05
C PHE A 12 -11.63 -35.91 10.76
N LEU A 13 -12.59 -36.13 11.67
CA LEU A 13 -13.19 -35.08 12.49
C LEU A 13 -12.20 -34.49 13.51
N PHE A 14 -11.32 -35.32 14.08
CA PHE A 14 -10.25 -34.84 14.98
C PHE A 14 -9.20 -34.00 14.26
N PHE A 15 -8.82 -34.35 13.03
CA PHE A 15 -7.92 -33.54 12.21
C PHE A 15 -8.56 -32.24 11.71
N ALA A 16 -9.87 -32.24 11.41
CA ALA A 16 -10.60 -31.04 11.02
C ALA A 16 -10.67 -29.99 12.15
N LEU A 17 -10.68 -30.44 13.41
CA LEU A 17 -10.65 -29.55 14.58
C LEU A 17 -9.25 -28.97 14.88
N GLN A 18 -8.17 -29.66 14.49
CA GLN A 18 -6.80 -29.16 14.67
C GLN A 18 -6.37 -28.15 13.61
N ALA A 19 -7.11 -28.03 12.49
CA ALA A 19 -6.79 -27.09 11.42
C ALA A 19 -7.20 -25.63 11.71
N PHE A 20 -7.98 -25.39 12.77
CA PHE A 20 -8.14 -24.06 13.35
C PHE A 20 -7.01 -23.82 14.35
N ALA A 21 -5.77 -23.68 13.85
CA ALA A 21 -4.82 -22.87 14.59
C ALA A 21 -5.52 -21.53 14.85
N GLN A 22 -5.85 -21.26 16.12
CA GLN A 22 -6.66 -20.10 16.49
C GLN A 22 -5.81 -18.85 16.30
N GLU A 23 -5.68 -18.39 15.06
CA GLU A 23 -5.07 -17.09 14.80
C GLU A 23 -5.86 -16.06 15.58
N HIS A 24 -5.18 -15.34 16.46
CA HIS A 24 -5.76 -14.28 17.29
C HIS A 24 -6.11 -13.03 16.47
N TYR A 25 -5.90 -13.09 15.15
CA TYR A 25 -6.23 -12.04 14.21
C TYR A 25 -6.71 -12.63 12.87
N THR A 26 -7.23 -11.78 12.00
CA THR A 26 -7.50 -12.07 10.59
C THR A 26 -6.72 -11.11 9.70
N GLU A 27 -6.18 -11.60 8.60
CA GLU A 27 -5.50 -10.75 7.62
C GLU A 27 -6.49 -9.99 6.73
N GLY A 28 -6.23 -8.70 6.53
CA GLY A 28 -6.99 -7.81 5.68
C GLY A 28 -6.20 -7.35 4.43
N PRO A 29 -6.53 -6.15 3.92
CA PRO A 29 -5.82 -5.51 2.82
C PRO A 29 -4.31 -5.31 3.07
N VAL A 30 -3.58 -5.03 2.00
CA VAL A 30 -2.14 -4.75 2.04
C VAL A 30 -1.92 -3.26 1.82
N TRP A 31 -1.06 -2.64 2.61
CA TRP A 31 -0.68 -1.23 2.50
C TRP A 31 0.76 -1.10 2.03
N GLN A 32 1.00 -0.32 0.97
CA GLN A 32 2.33 0.22 0.71
C GLN A 32 2.43 1.58 1.38
N VAL A 33 3.34 1.72 2.34
CA VAL A 33 3.62 2.98 3.04
C VAL A 33 4.97 3.51 2.61
N THR A 34 5.00 4.73 2.09
CA THR A 34 6.23 5.43 1.72
C THR A 34 6.45 6.61 2.65
N LEU A 35 7.56 6.58 3.38
CA LEU A 35 8.01 7.65 4.25
C LEU A 35 8.91 8.58 3.45
N ILE A 36 8.64 9.88 3.54
CA ILE A 36 9.25 10.92 2.72
C ILE A 36 9.76 12.02 3.64
N ARG A 37 11.03 12.36 3.46
CA ARG A 37 11.63 13.58 4.02
C ARG A 37 11.58 14.67 2.96
N VAL A 38 11.13 15.85 3.33
CA VAL A 38 11.03 17.00 2.44
C VAL A 38 12.23 17.90 2.65
N VAL A 39 12.83 18.37 1.56
CA VAL A 39 13.94 19.32 1.60
C VAL A 39 13.49 20.60 2.33
N PRO A 40 14.32 21.20 3.20
CA PRO A 40 13.98 22.44 3.89
C PRO A 40 13.41 23.49 2.93
N THR A 41 12.37 24.21 3.35
CA THR A 41 11.62 25.21 2.56
C THR A 41 10.78 24.69 1.39
N LYS A 42 10.76 23.36 1.12
CA LYS A 42 10.02 22.79 -0.03
C LYS A 42 8.68 22.15 0.33
N MET A 43 8.24 22.21 1.60
CA MET A 43 6.98 21.61 2.06
C MET A 43 5.76 22.02 1.22
N ASP A 44 5.50 23.31 1.10
CA ASP A 44 4.33 23.82 0.38
C ASP A 44 4.37 23.47 -1.11
N ALA A 45 5.56 23.57 -1.72
CA ALA A 45 5.77 23.21 -3.11
C ALA A 45 5.50 21.70 -3.33
N TYR A 46 5.99 20.85 -2.42
CA TYR A 46 5.81 19.43 -2.51
C TYR A 46 4.35 19.01 -2.30
N LEU A 47 3.66 19.54 -1.27
CA LEU A 47 2.23 19.33 -1.03
C LEU A 47 1.39 19.80 -2.22
N THR A 48 1.74 20.92 -2.86
CA THR A 48 1.10 21.38 -4.09
C THR A 48 1.20 20.34 -5.20
N THR A 49 2.36 19.68 -5.35
CA THR A 49 2.51 18.60 -6.34
C THR A 49 1.70 17.35 -5.98
N LEU A 50 1.56 17.04 -4.69
CA LEU A 50 0.74 15.91 -4.24
C LEU A 50 -0.73 16.17 -4.56
N ARG A 51 -1.23 17.37 -4.28
CA ARG A 51 -2.60 17.76 -4.60
C ARG A 51 -2.88 17.75 -6.10
N ALA A 52 -1.97 18.29 -6.91
CA ALA A 52 -2.19 18.42 -8.36
C ALA A 52 -2.08 17.08 -9.10
N ASN A 53 -1.11 16.23 -8.71
CA ASN A 53 -0.76 15.04 -9.49
C ASN A 53 -1.05 13.74 -8.75
N THR A 54 -0.50 13.56 -7.54
CA THR A 54 -0.64 12.29 -6.81
C THR A 54 -2.09 12.00 -6.47
N LYS A 55 -2.84 13.01 -5.98
CA LYS A 55 -4.26 12.88 -5.68
C LYS A 55 -5.04 12.45 -6.90
N THR A 56 -4.87 13.15 -8.02
CA THR A 56 -5.56 12.86 -9.29
C THR A 56 -5.27 11.45 -9.79
N ILE A 57 -4.01 11.01 -9.72
CA ILE A 57 -3.60 9.65 -10.10
C ILE A 57 -4.25 8.61 -9.21
N TYR A 58 -4.19 8.77 -7.89
CA TYR A 58 -4.77 7.78 -6.98
C TYR A 58 -6.29 7.76 -6.99
N ASP A 59 -6.95 8.91 -7.21
CA ASP A 59 -8.40 8.94 -7.43
C ASP A 59 -8.79 8.12 -8.66
N GLU A 60 -8.02 8.19 -9.75
CA GLU A 60 -8.27 7.38 -10.94
C GLU A 60 -7.94 5.90 -10.72
N MET A 61 -6.81 5.58 -10.09
CA MET A 61 -6.47 4.20 -9.71
C MET A 61 -7.55 3.57 -8.83
N LYS A 62 -8.18 4.35 -7.95
CA LYS A 62 -9.30 3.91 -7.12
C LYS A 62 -10.57 3.65 -7.95
N LYS A 63 -10.90 4.54 -8.90
CA LYS A 63 -12.02 4.32 -9.83
C LYS A 63 -11.83 3.07 -10.69
N GLU A 64 -10.60 2.78 -11.11
CA GLU A 64 -10.24 1.57 -11.86
C GLU A 64 -10.08 0.33 -10.96
N ASN A 65 -10.36 0.44 -9.66
CA ASN A 65 -10.25 -0.63 -8.66
C ASN A 65 -8.85 -1.25 -8.55
N LEU A 66 -7.80 -0.50 -8.93
CA LEU A 66 -6.40 -0.92 -8.73
C LEU A 66 -5.96 -0.76 -7.28
N ILE A 67 -6.54 0.23 -6.58
CA ILE A 67 -6.34 0.47 -5.15
C ILE A 67 -7.69 0.56 -4.46
N LEU A 68 -7.75 0.19 -3.19
CA LEU A 68 -8.93 0.35 -2.34
C LEU A 68 -9.03 1.76 -1.77
N ASP A 69 -7.90 2.31 -1.30
CA ASP A 69 -7.83 3.63 -0.69
C ASP A 69 -6.40 4.19 -0.71
N TYR A 70 -6.24 5.47 -0.38
CA TYR A 70 -4.94 6.06 -0.09
C TYR A 70 -5.04 7.13 0.99
N LYS A 71 -3.95 7.32 1.74
CA LYS A 71 -3.86 8.28 2.83
C LYS A 71 -2.54 9.05 2.77
N VAL A 72 -2.59 10.32 3.17
CA VAL A 72 -1.41 11.18 3.34
C VAL A 72 -1.39 11.62 4.79
N PHE A 73 -0.28 11.37 5.47
CA PHE A 73 -0.06 11.73 6.86
C PHE A 73 1.08 12.73 6.97
N LEU A 74 0.95 13.67 7.90
CA LEU A 74 2.04 14.54 8.33
C LEU A 74 2.64 13.99 9.62
N ASN A 75 3.97 13.93 9.68
CA ASN A 75 4.65 13.67 10.92
C ASN A 75 4.57 14.91 11.81
N THR A 76 3.84 14.83 12.91
CA THR A 76 3.74 15.91 13.89
C THR A 76 4.75 15.79 15.02
N THR A 77 5.54 14.71 15.05
CA THR A 77 6.52 14.40 16.09
C THR A 77 7.80 13.88 15.45
N LYS A 78 8.85 14.72 15.37
CA LYS A 78 10.14 14.28 14.84
C LYS A 78 11.00 13.65 15.93
N HIS A 79 11.49 12.45 15.65
CA HIS A 79 12.42 11.74 16.53
C HIS A 79 13.87 12.21 16.35
N ASP A 80 14.26 12.62 15.13
CA ASP A 80 15.59 13.14 14.83
C ASP A 80 15.57 14.13 13.63
N PRO A 81 16.65 14.91 13.37
CA PRO A 81 16.69 15.88 12.28
C PRO A 81 16.56 15.27 10.87
N GLN A 82 16.87 13.98 10.70
CA GLN A 82 16.77 13.23 9.46
C GLN A 82 15.48 12.43 9.31
N ASP A 83 14.58 12.52 10.30
CA ASP A 83 13.28 11.84 10.30
C ASP A 83 12.37 12.29 9.14
N TRP A 84 11.34 11.51 8.84
CA TRP A 84 10.41 11.78 7.76
C TRP A 84 9.40 12.88 8.12
N ASP A 85 8.87 13.53 7.08
CA ASP A 85 7.86 14.60 7.23
C ASP A 85 6.47 14.15 6.76
N ILE A 86 6.40 13.34 5.70
CA ILE A 86 5.15 12.88 5.08
C ILE A 86 5.18 11.36 4.92
N ALA A 87 4.07 10.70 5.26
CA ALA A 87 3.83 9.32 4.86
C ALA A 87 2.70 9.26 3.84
N ILE A 88 2.89 8.47 2.78
CA ILE A 88 1.83 8.15 1.81
C ILE A 88 1.55 6.66 1.91
N GLY A 89 0.32 6.31 2.32
CA GLY A 89 -0.18 4.95 2.34
C GLY A 89 -1.09 4.68 1.15
N VAL A 90 -0.87 3.59 0.43
CA VAL A 90 -1.74 3.12 -0.65
C VAL A 90 -2.22 1.71 -0.30
N GLN A 91 -3.54 1.52 -0.26
CA GLN A 91 -4.17 0.26 0.13
C GLN A 91 -4.54 -0.56 -1.10
N TYR A 92 -4.11 -1.82 -1.12
CA TYR A 92 -4.40 -2.81 -2.15
C TYR A 92 -5.22 -3.94 -1.56
N LYS A 93 -6.05 -4.58 -2.39
CA LYS A 93 -6.93 -5.67 -1.95
C LYS A 93 -6.17 -6.83 -1.31
N ASN A 94 -5.01 -7.19 -1.86
CA ASN A 94 -4.14 -8.27 -1.40
C ASN A 94 -2.78 -8.17 -2.11
N PHE A 95 -1.85 -9.10 -1.84
CA PHE A 95 -0.55 -9.16 -2.52
C PHE A 95 -0.65 -9.41 -4.04
N GLY A 96 -1.61 -10.22 -4.50
CA GLY A 96 -1.79 -10.47 -5.93
C GLY A 96 -2.22 -9.24 -6.73
N ALA A 97 -2.78 -8.22 -6.08
CA ALA A 97 -3.08 -6.94 -6.72
C ALA A 97 -1.82 -6.14 -7.11
N LEU A 98 -0.65 -6.49 -6.56
CA LEU A 98 0.62 -5.86 -6.91
C LEU A 98 1.18 -6.38 -8.25
N ASP A 99 0.75 -7.57 -8.70
CA ASP A 99 1.22 -8.15 -9.95
C ASP A 99 0.76 -7.31 -11.16
N GLY A 100 1.72 -6.83 -11.93
CA GLY A 100 1.47 -5.95 -13.08
C GLY A 100 0.97 -4.54 -12.70
N LEU A 101 0.96 -4.19 -11.41
CA LEU A 101 0.52 -2.88 -10.93
C LEU A 101 1.36 -1.74 -11.54
N THR A 102 2.68 -1.93 -11.68
CA THR A 102 3.56 -0.92 -12.27
C THR A 102 3.07 -0.51 -13.65
N ALA A 103 2.90 -1.45 -14.58
CA ALA A 103 2.47 -1.13 -15.94
C ALA A 103 1.09 -0.44 -16.00
N LYS A 104 0.14 -0.90 -15.18
CA LYS A 104 -1.21 -0.30 -15.10
C LYS A 104 -1.16 1.11 -14.51
N GLY A 105 -0.42 1.29 -13.42
CA GLY A 105 -0.24 2.58 -12.76
C GLY A 105 0.49 3.58 -13.64
N GLU A 106 1.51 3.15 -14.40
CA GLU A 106 2.19 3.98 -15.39
C GLU A 106 1.26 4.41 -16.52
N THR A 107 0.41 3.51 -17.02
CA THR A 107 -0.59 3.83 -18.05
C THR A 107 -1.54 4.93 -17.57
N ILE A 108 -2.08 4.82 -16.35
CA ILE A 108 -2.96 5.83 -15.74
C ILE A 108 -2.20 7.15 -15.53
N ARG A 109 -0.99 7.08 -14.97
CA ARG A 109 -0.14 8.25 -14.74
C ARG A 109 0.12 9.00 -16.04
N ASP A 110 0.55 8.30 -17.08
CA ASP A 110 0.92 8.91 -18.36
C ASP A 110 -0.31 9.48 -19.06
N LYS A 111 -1.48 8.85 -18.94
CA LYS A 111 -2.77 9.40 -19.39
C LYS A 111 -3.12 10.71 -18.68
N ILE A 112 -2.95 10.77 -17.36
CA ILE A 112 -3.28 11.95 -16.55
C ILE A 112 -2.28 13.09 -16.77
N LEU A 113 -0.99 12.76 -16.87
CA LEU A 113 0.08 13.75 -17.05
C LEU A 113 0.33 14.10 -18.53
N GLY A 114 -0.34 13.41 -19.46
CA GLY A 114 -0.29 13.62 -20.91
C GLY A 114 0.84 12.88 -21.62
N SER A 115 1.90 12.45 -20.93
CA SER A 115 2.95 11.59 -21.50
C SER A 115 3.88 10.98 -20.45
N LYS A 116 4.64 9.96 -20.85
CA LYS A 116 5.77 9.42 -20.07
C LYS A 116 6.85 10.47 -19.79
N GLN A 117 7.12 11.37 -20.75
CA GLN A 117 8.10 12.44 -20.58
C GLN A 117 7.68 13.41 -19.46
N ALA A 118 6.41 13.80 -19.42
CA ALA A 118 5.86 14.66 -18.37
C ALA A 118 5.92 13.98 -16.99
N ALA A 119 5.66 12.68 -16.93
CA ALA A 119 5.82 11.89 -15.71
C ALA A 119 7.27 11.88 -15.20
N GLN A 120 8.23 11.71 -16.11
CA GLN A 120 9.66 11.74 -15.77
C GLN A 120 10.08 13.11 -15.23
N GLN A 121 9.70 14.20 -15.91
CA GLN A 121 9.99 15.57 -15.47
C GLN A 121 9.40 15.89 -14.09
N LEU A 122 8.19 15.40 -13.80
CA LEU A 122 7.60 15.51 -12.46
C LEU A 122 8.42 14.73 -11.42
N GLY A 123 8.94 13.56 -11.77
CA GLY A 123 9.84 12.77 -10.95
C GLY A 123 11.12 13.51 -10.62
N GLU A 124 11.81 14.04 -11.64
CA GLU A 124 13.03 14.85 -11.51
C GLU A 124 12.81 16.05 -10.60
N LYS A 125 11.74 16.82 -10.84
CA LYS A 125 11.37 17.96 -9.98
C LYS A 125 11.14 17.54 -8.52
N ARG A 126 10.57 16.36 -8.28
CA ARG A 126 10.31 15.86 -6.93
C ARG A 126 11.59 15.46 -6.20
N VAL A 127 12.64 15.02 -6.89
CA VAL A 127 13.95 14.73 -6.28
C VAL A 127 14.56 16.00 -5.68
N GLU A 128 14.36 17.16 -6.31
CA GLU A 128 14.79 18.47 -5.76
C GLU A 128 14.00 18.91 -4.51
N MET A 129 12.85 18.30 -4.26
CA MET A 129 11.94 18.69 -3.17
C MET A 129 11.92 17.68 -2.03
N ARG A 130 12.27 16.41 -2.26
CA ARG A 130 12.09 15.34 -1.28
C ARG A 130 13.08 14.21 -1.49
N GLU A 131 13.21 13.42 -0.44
CA GLU A 131 13.87 12.13 -0.44
C GLU A 131 12.91 11.06 0.09
N ILE A 132 13.01 9.84 -0.46
CA ILE A 132 12.29 8.68 0.07
C ILE A 132 13.16 8.07 1.17
N VAL A 133 12.66 8.09 2.40
CA VAL A 133 13.34 7.49 3.56
C VAL A 133 13.16 5.98 3.55
N SER A 134 11.94 5.51 3.29
CA SER A 134 11.65 4.09 3.20
C SER A 134 10.35 3.82 2.45
N THR A 135 10.25 2.66 1.82
CA THR A 135 8.99 2.08 1.34
C THR A 135 8.80 0.72 1.97
N MET A 136 7.63 0.48 2.54
CA MET A 136 7.28 -0.73 3.27
C MET A 136 5.97 -1.30 2.72
N ILE A 137 5.84 -2.62 2.76
CA ILE A 137 4.56 -3.30 2.52
C ILE A 137 4.10 -3.91 3.83
N LEU A 138 2.91 -3.53 4.27
CA LEU A 138 2.31 -3.92 5.55
C LEU A 138 1.01 -4.67 5.29
N ARG A 139 0.75 -5.72 6.08
CA ARG A 139 -0.55 -6.39 6.08
C ARG A 139 -1.42 -5.80 7.18
N GLU A 140 -2.62 -5.34 6.84
CA GLU A 140 -3.62 -4.97 7.84
C GLU A 140 -4.09 -6.22 8.58
N VAL A 141 -4.19 -6.15 9.91
CA VAL A 141 -4.68 -7.26 10.74
C VAL A 141 -5.80 -6.77 11.64
N THR A 142 -6.86 -7.56 11.76
CA THR A 142 -7.96 -7.33 12.71
C THR A 142 -7.84 -8.33 13.84
N LEU A 143 -7.70 -7.87 15.08
CA LEU A 143 -7.63 -8.73 16.26
C LEU A 143 -9.03 -9.29 16.60
N LYS A 144 -9.07 -10.52 17.13
CA LYS A 144 -10.30 -11.17 17.59
C LYS A 144 -10.67 -10.78 19.01
#